data_AF-A0A448Z007-F1
#
_entry.id   AF-A0A448Z007-F1
#
_cell.length_a   1.000
_cell.length_b   1.000
_cell.length_c   1.000
_cell.angle_alpha   90.00
_cell.angle_beta   90.00
_cell.angle_gamma   90.00
#
_symmetry.space_group_name_H-M   'P 1'
#
loop_
_entity.id
_entity.type
_entity.pdbx_description
1 polymer ?
#
loop_
_entity_poly.entity_id
_entity_poly.type
_entity_poly.pdbx_seq_one_letter_code
_entity_poly.pdbx_strand_id
1 'polypeptide(L)'
;MTSSTMTNETTTIQRNPLVLNETIIPRLWSDDLHSKLFASTYASSITKIISVVPPTVIDAGNATIRSRPVARRATSCQATAGTTNNSISSTHLGSKLAGDMLVAATVTFGVSPFLTVVDKAIVESTAGTNSILQSSINSLRSMARNPVEYVRSPTFLLMWGVYSATYTTANAFKTLEEHATYSRDRSSSSNTTQKSSGMFQMGAFLGTTVVNSGASMLKDRAYARMFSGTTSSTSFPKASYALWAMRDLSVISSSFLLPDLVSAKLVEHSNGEIDRERALSFCQIGLPVLAQFVAGPFQYLGLDVYNRNLGHMTTPQAIVDRSRQLTRGVAPVIAARVARIIPGYSIGGVANTKLRTAWRKKLLERDVAAMMKSSAANGRQSGGSNEYATRMVALLHGSNQGETKKRS
;
A
#
# COMPACT_ATOMS: atom_id res chain seq x y z
N MET A 1 71.90 -51.33 25.35
CA MET A 1 71.22 -50.13 25.91
C MET A 1 71.24 -49.07 24.82
N THR A 2 70.19 -49.07 24.02
CA THR A 2 70.10 -48.41 22.72
C THR A 2 69.36 -47.08 22.84
N SER A 3 70.02 -46.04 22.32
CA SER A 3 69.53 -44.68 22.15
C SER A 3 68.44 -44.62 21.08
N SER A 4 67.37 -43.85 21.30
CA SER A 4 66.42 -43.49 20.25
C SER A 4 65.75 -42.15 20.54
N THR A 5 66.08 -41.19 19.67
CA THR A 5 65.56 -39.84 19.50
C THR A 5 64.28 -39.87 18.65
N MET A 6 63.22 -39.17 19.03
CA MET A 6 62.06 -38.82 18.17
C MET A 6 61.43 -37.52 18.70
N THR A 7 61.70 -36.36 18.07
CA THR A 7 61.00 -35.70 16.93
C THR A 7 59.75 -34.90 17.33
N ASN A 8 59.87 -33.57 17.16
CA ASN A 8 58.81 -32.57 17.22
C ASN A 8 57.73 -32.81 16.16
N GLU A 9 56.46 -32.88 16.57
CA GLU A 9 55.31 -32.80 15.67
C GLU A 9 54.76 -31.37 15.61
N THR A 10 54.88 -30.77 14.43
CA THR A 10 54.21 -29.53 14.02
C THR A 10 52.76 -29.85 13.65
N THR A 11 51.79 -29.44 14.47
CA THR A 11 50.36 -29.61 14.16
C THR A 11 49.86 -28.44 13.30
N THR A 12 49.69 -28.70 12.00
CA THR A 12 49.08 -27.78 11.03
C THR A 12 47.57 -27.69 11.28
N ILE A 13 47.08 -26.54 11.76
CA ILE A 13 45.64 -26.26 11.91
C ILE A 13 45.04 -25.98 10.53
N GLN A 14 44.36 -26.97 9.96
CA GLN A 14 43.57 -26.85 8.74
C GLN A 14 42.25 -26.10 9.06
N ARG A 15 42.13 -24.86 8.60
CA ARG A 15 40.87 -24.09 8.68
C ARG A 15 39.87 -24.62 7.65
N ASN A 16 38.84 -25.32 8.11
CA ASN A 16 37.66 -25.62 7.30
C ASN A 16 36.77 -24.37 7.19
N PRO A 17 36.38 -23.93 5.99
CA PRO A 17 35.38 -22.89 5.83
C PRO A 17 33.99 -23.44 6.19
N LEU A 18 33.30 -22.75 7.09
CA LEU A 18 31.89 -23.00 7.41
C LEU A 18 31.04 -22.72 6.16
N VAL A 19 30.66 -23.80 5.46
CA VAL A 19 29.64 -23.78 4.42
C VAL A 19 28.29 -23.57 5.11
N LEU A 20 27.72 -22.38 4.97
CA LEU A 20 26.34 -22.08 5.36
C LEU A 20 25.41 -22.87 4.43
N ASN A 21 24.74 -23.87 5.01
CA ASN A 21 23.79 -24.73 4.32
C ASN A 21 22.52 -23.92 3.95
N GLU A 22 22.27 -23.70 2.66
CA GLU A 22 21.19 -22.86 2.09
C GLU A 22 19.76 -23.43 2.25
N THR A 23 19.51 -24.36 3.17
CA THR A 23 18.25 -25.13 3.19
C THR A 23 17.24 -24.75 4.26
N ILE A 24 17.48 -23.67 5.04
CA ILE A 24 16.62 -23.34 6.20
C ILE A 24 15.57 -22.24 5.90
N ILE A 25 15.65 -21.51 4.78
CA ILE A 25 14.70 -20.44 4.46
C ILE A 25 13.42 -20.89 3.71
N PRO A 26 13.35 -22.01 2.94
CA PRO A 26 12.11 -22.33 2.21
C PRO A 26 11.03 -23.04 3.03
N ARG A 27 11.32 -23.58 4.22
CA ARG A 27 10.38 -24.49 4.92
C ARG A 27 9.35 -23.84 5.83
N LEU A 28 9.41 -22.53 6.07
CA LEU A 28 8.37 -21.80 6.82
C LEU A 28 7.24 -21.25 5.93
N TRP A 29 7.33 -21.43 4.61
CA TRP A 29 6.37 -20.90 3.64
C TRP A 29 5.86 -22.03 2.73
N SER A 30 5.14 -23.00 3.30
CA SER A 30 4.58 -24.11 2.53
C SER A 30 3.55 -23.63 1.51
N ASP A 31 3.50 -24.29 0.35
CA ASP A 31 2.56 -24.08 -0.76
C ASP A 31 1.07 -24.09 -0.34
N ASP A 32 0.76 -24.68 0.81
CA ASP A 32 -0.61 -24.74 1.37
C ASP A 32 -1.09 -23.40 1.97
N LEU A 33 -0.18 -22.50 2.37
CA LEU A 33 -0.54 -21.14 2.79
C LEU A 33 -0.75 -20.23 1.57
N HIS A 34 0.00 -20.50 0.49
CA HIS A 34 -0.11 -19.79 -0.79
C HIS A 34 -1.42 -20.14 -1.51
N SER A 35 -1.84 -21.41 -1.48
CA SER A 35 -3.11 -21.86 -2.05
C SER A 35 -4.33 -21.31 -1.30
N LYS A 36 -4.27 -21.20 0.04
CA LYS A 36 -5.39 -20.71 0.86
C LYS A 36 -5.50 -19.18 0.92
N LEU A 37 -4.40 -18.44 0.78
CA LEU A 37 -4.43 -16.97 0.70
C LEU A 37 -4.67 -16.44 -0.71
N PHE A 38 -4.39 -17.23 -1.77
CA PHE A 38 -4.38 -16.75 -3.15
C PHE A 38 -5.15 -17.61 -4.17
N ALA A 39 -6.03 -18.52 -3.73
CA ALA A 39 -6.97 -19.18 -4.63
C ALA A 39 -7.98 -18.15 -5.20
N SER A 40 -7.78 -17.85 -6.49
CA SER A 40 -8.67 -17.16 -7.44
C SER A 40 -8.94 -15.66 -7.20
N THR A 41 -8.69 -14.87 -8.25
CA THR A 41 -9.13 -13.46 -8.44
C THR A 41 -8.34 -12.37 -7.68
N TYR A 42 -7.42 -12.72 -6.77
CA TYR A 42 -6.71 -11.73 -5.93
C TYR A 42 -5.45 -11.10 -6.54
N ALA A 43 -4.68 -11.81 -7.38
CA ALA A 43 -3.42 -11.28 -7.93
C ALA A 43 -3.62 -10.04 -8.83
N SER A 44 -4.66 -10.06 -9.69
CA SER A 44 -4.94 -8.95 -10.63
C SER A 44 -5.34 -7.63 -9.93
N SER A 45 -5.94 -7.71 -8.73
CA SER A 45 -6.29 -6.52 -7.93
C SER A 45 -5.08 -5.93 -7.22
N ILE A 46 -4.10 -6.77 -6.86
CA ILE A 46 -2.83 -6.36 -6.23
C ILE A 46 -1.93 -5.68 -7.26
N THR A 47 -1.83 -6.24 -8.47
CA THR A 47 -1.12 -5.61 -9.59
C THR A 47 -1.74 -4.27 -9.96
N LYS A 48 -3.06 -4.06 -9.86
CA LYS A 48 -3.70 -2.76 -10.14
C LYS A 48 -3.53 -1.71 -9.04
N ILE A 49 -3.19 -2.11 -7.82
CA ILE A 49 -2.90 -1.18 -6.72
C ILE A 49 -1.43 -0.72 -6.78
N ILE A 50 -0.54 -1.55 -7.35
CA ILE A 50 0.92 -1.33 -7.32
C ILE A 50 1.52 -1.06 -8.71
N SER A 51 0.84 -1.42 -9.81
CA SER A 51 1.25 -1.09 -11.18
C SER A 51 0.89 0.35 -11.50
N VAL A 52 1.78 1.24 -11.08
CA VAL A 52 1.92 2.59 -11.58
C VAL A 52 3.15 2.60 -12.49
N VAL A 53 2.96 2.05 -13.70
CA VAL A 53 3.71 2.16 -14.98
C VAL A 53 5.24 1.94 -15.00
N PRO A 54 5.77 1.07 -15.91
CA PRO A 54 7.16 1.16 -16.36
C PRO A 54 7.34 2.14 -17.55
N PRO A 55 8.46 2.87 -17.66
CA PRO A 55 8.80 3.61 -18.87
C PRO A 55 9.32 2.65 -19.95
N THR A 56 8.69 2.65 -21.13
CA THR A 56 9.29 2.06 -22.34
C THR A 56 10.43 2.94 -22.83
N VAL A 57 11.59 2.30 -22.95
CA VAL A 57 12.80 2.76 -23.63
C VAL A 57 12.46 3.22 -25.05
N ILE A 58 12.91 4.42 -25.42
CA ILE A 58 12.87 4.92 -26.79
C ILE A 58 14.03 4.24 -27.52
N ASP A 59 13.72 3.27 -28.37
CA ASP A 59 14.67 2.76 -29.36
C ASP A 59 14.38 3.45 -30.70
N ALA A 60 15.40 4.12 -31.23
CA ALA A 60 15.33 4.86 -32.47
C ALA A 60 15.58 3.89 -33.64
N GLY A 61 14.52 3.45 -34.30
CA GLY A 61 14.58 2.54 -35.44
C GLY A 61 13.76 3.05 -36.62
N ASN A 62 14.46 3.52 -37.64
CA ASN A 62 13.97 4.05 -38.90
C ASN A 62 13.28 2.94 -39.75
N ALA A 63 12.02 3.09 -40.14
CA ALA A 63 11.44 2.32 -41.24
C ALA A 63 10.19 2.99 -41.84
N THR A 64 10.42 3.69 -42.94
CA THR A 64 9.44 4.31 -43.84
C THR A 64 8.68 3.24 -44.62
N ILE A 65 7.37 3.03 -44.40
CA ILE A 65 6.51 2.35 -45.38
C ILE A 65 5.18 3.07 -45.55
N ARG A 66 4.91 3.36 -46.82
CA ARG A 66 3.88 4.18 -47.42
C ARG A 66 2.69 3.28 -47.81
N SER A 67 1.46 3.60 -47.40
CA SER A 67 0.25 3.10 -48.07
C SER A 67 -0.95 4.04 -47.90
N ARG A 68 -1.80 4.04 -48.94
CA ARG A 68 -2.73 5.09 -49.39
C ARG A 68 -4.07 5.12 -48.60
N PRO A 69 -4.79 6.25 -48.55
CA PRO A 69 -6.14 6.30 -48.00
C PRO A 69 -7.19 5.89 -49.06
N VAL A 70 -8.06 4.95 -48.72
CA VAL A 70 -9.30 4.68 -49.47
C VAL A 70 -10.44 5.38 -48.74
N ALA A 71 -10.97 6.42 -49.37
CA ALA A 71 -12.17 7.12 -48.93
C ALA A 71 -13.40 6.25 -49.19
N ARG A 72 -14.21 5.97 -48.15
CA ARG A 72 -15.59 5.50 -48.32
C ARG A 72 -16.53 6.36 -47.49
N ARG A 73 -17.30 7.16 -48.22
CA ARG A 73 -18.40 8.01 -47.76
C ARG A 73 -19.51 7.11 -47.24
N ALA A 74 -19.84 7.20 -45.94
CA ALA A 74 -21.07 6.66 -45.37
C ALA A 74 -21.83 7.79 -44.70
N THR A 75 -23.01 8.03 -45.23
CA THR A 75 -23.97 9.06 -44.86
C THR A 75 -24.55 8.79 -43.47
N SER A 76 -24.78 9.88 -42.74
CA SER A 76 -25.40 10.04 -41.42
C SER A 76 -26.58 9.11 -41.09
N CYS A 77 -26.66 8.66 -39.83
CA CYS A 77 -27.87 8.60 -38.96
C CYS A 77 -27.60 7.83 -37.65
N GLN A 78 -26.68 8.29 -36.78
CA GLN A 78 -26.57 7.81 -35.39
C GLN A 78 -26.03 8.95 -34.50
N ALA A 79 -26.90 9.86 -34.09
CA ALA A 79 -26.53 10.97 -33.21
C ALA A 79 -27.61 11.22 -32.18
N THR A 80 -27.85 10.28 -31.24
CA THR A 80 -28.62 10.60 -30.01
C THR A 80 -28.50 9.60 -28.85
N ALA A 81 -27.76 8.49 -28.98
CA ALA A 81 -27.60 7.52 -27.88
C ALA A 81 -26.25 7.63 -27.13
N GLY A 82 -25.23 8.22 -27.75
CA GLY A 82 -23.89 8.37 -27.15
C GLY A 82 -23.74 9.57 -26.22
N THR A 83 -24.55 10.62 -26.38
CA THR A 83 -24.34 11.91 -25.70
C THR A 83 -24.81 11.93 -24.24
N THR A 84 -25.80 11.09 -23.88
CA THR A 84 -26.48 11.12 -22.58
C THR A 84 -25.84 10.23 -21.51
N ASN A 85 -25.23 9.10 -21.91
CA ASN A 85 -24.29 8.31 -21.09
C ASN A 85 -23.18 9.17 -20.49
N ASN A 86 -22.78 10.20 -21.24
CA ASN A 86 -21.56 10.97 -21.03
C ASN A 86 -21.75 12.21 -20.13
N SER A 87 -22.94 12.41 -19.54
CA SER A 87 -23.26 13.59 -18.72
C SER A 87 -23.31 13.33 -17.21
N ILE A 88 -23.51 12.08 -16.78
CA ILE A 88 -23.75 11.71 -15.37
C ILE A 88 -22.43 11.39 -14.64
N SER A 89 -21.44 10.84 -15.35
CA SER A 89 -20.12 10.58 -14.77
C SER A 89 -19.38 11.85 -14.32
N SER A 90 -19.70 13.02 -14.88
CA SER A 90 -19.09 14.32 -14.57
C SER A 90 -19.86 15.17 -13.55
N THR A 91 -21.10 14.81 -13.17
CA THR A 91 -21.96 15.71 -12.37
C THR A 91 -21.74 15.64 -10.86
N HIS A 92 -20.96 14.66 -10.38
CA HIS A 92 -20.87 14.35 -8.94
C HIS A 92 -19.43 14.24 -8.41
N LEU A 93 -18.49 15.09 -8.87
CA LEU A 93 -17.13 15.08 -8.33
C LEU A 93 -17.12 15.21 -6.80
N GLY A 94 -17.88 16.17 -6.25
CA GLY A 94 -18.01 16.35 -4.80
C GLY A 94 -18.59 15.13 -4.07
N SER A 95 -19.69 14.54 -4.56
CA SER A 95 -20.28 13.34 -3.95
C SER A 95 -19.38 12.10 -4.09
N LYS A 96 -18.57 12.04 -5.15
CA LYS A 96 -17.58 10.99 -5.35
C LYS A 96 -16.43 11.10 -4.35
N LEU A 97 -15.89 12.31 -4.15
CA LEU A 97 -14.84 12.61 -3.16
C LEU A 97 -15.33 12.46 -1.71
N ALA A 98 -16.57 12.88 -1.42
CA ALA A 98 -17.18 12.64 -0.11
C ALA A 98 -17.32 11.14 0.17
N GLY A 99 -17.78 10.38 -0.84
CA GLY A 99 -17.79 8.91 -0.77
C GLY A 99 -16.41 8.32 -0.50
N ASP A 100 -15.37 8.83 -1.15
CA ASP A 100 -14.00 8.36 -0.98
C ASP A 100 -13.48 8.53 0.44
N MET A 101 -13.79 9.68 1.05
CA MET A 101 -13.48 9.97 2.45
C MET A 101 -14.26 9.05 3.39
N LEU A 102 -15.57 8.86 3.17
CA LEU A 102 -16.41 7.99 4.01
C LEU A 102 -15.97 6.53 3.94
N VAL A 103 -15.66 6.04 2.74
CA VAL A 103 -15.16 4.68 2.53
C VAL A 103 -13.80 4.49 3.22
N ALA A 104 -12.87 5.44 3.01
CA ALA A 104 -11.57 5.41 3.67
C ALA A 104 -11.71 5.41 5.20
N ALA A 105 -12.51 6.32 5.76
CA ALA A 105 -12.75 6.41 7.20
C ALA A 105 -13.36 5.12 7.76
N THR A 106 -14.35 4.53 7.08
CA THR A 106 -15.03 3.30 7.52
C THR A 106 -14.11 2.09 7.51
N VAL A 107 -13.37 1.90 6.42
CA VAL A 107 -12.48 0.74 6.27
C VAL A 107 -11.32 0.83 7.26
N THR A 108 -10.73 2.01 7.38
CA THR A 108 -9.61 2.22 8.29
C THR A 108 -10.05 2.12 9.74
N PHE A 109 -11.28 2.50 10.10
CA PHE A 109 -11.84 2.28 11.44
C PHE A 109 -11.81 0.80 11.84
N GLY A 110 -12.11 -0.12 10.92
CA GLY A 110 -12.08 -1.56 11.19
C GLY A 110 -10.68 -2.15 11.33
N VAL A 111 -9.68 -1.60 10.63
CA VAL A 111 -8.29 -2.10 10.66
C VAL A 111 -7.46 -1.43 11.78
N SER A 112 -7.84 -0.22 12.20
CA SER A 112 -7.12 0.59 13.20
C SER A 112 -6.90 -0.08 14.56
N PRO A 113 -7.81 -0.89 15.12
CA PRO A 113 -7.57 -1.54 16.40
C PRO A 113 -6.33 -2.44 16.36
N PHE A 114 -6.15 -3.22 15.29
CA PHE A 114 -4.97 -4.07 15.13
C PHE A 114 -3.68 -3.24 15.01
N LEU A 115 -3.71 -2.22 14.14
CA LEU A 115 -2.55 -1.37 13.90
C LEU A 115 -2.13 -0.61 15.16
N THR A 116 -3.11 -0.14 15.93
CA THR A 116 -2.89 0.57 17.20
C THR A 116 -2.22 -0.34 18.22
N VAL A 117 -2.68 -1.58 18.36
CA VAL A 117 -2.09 -2.57 19.28
C VAL A 117 -0.61 -2.80 18.96
N VAL A 118 -0.27 -3.00 17.68
CA VAL A 118 1.10 -3.25 17.25
C VAL A 118 2.00 -2.02 17.44
N ASP A 119 1.60 -0.85 16.95
CA ASP A 119 2.43 0.35 17.03
C ASP A 119 2.59 0.83 18.48
N LYS A 120 1.56 0.70 19.33
CA LYS A 120 1.67 0.98 20.77
C LYS A 120 2.68 0.04 21.43
N ALA A 121 2.62 -1.25 21.12
CA ALA A 121 3.53 -2.26 21.66
C ALA A 121 4.99 -2.01 21.28
N ILE A 122 5.26 -1.55 20.05
CA ILE A 122 6.61 -1.14 19.61
C ILE A 122 7.11 0.02 20.48
N VAL A 123 6.31 1.06 20.67
CA VAL A 123 6.74 2.27 21.39
C VAL A 123 7.00 1.96 22.87
N GLU A 124 6.09 1.24 23.53
CA GLU A 124 6.28 0.83 24.94
C GLU A 124 7.48 -0.10 25.12
N SER A 125 7.74 -0.99 24.15
CA SER A 125 8.91 -1.87 24.18
C SER A 125 10.22 -1.12 24.00
N THR A 126 10.27 -0.08 23.16
CA THR A 126 11.47 0.75 23.01
C THR A 126 11.65 1.73 24.18
N ALA A 127 10.56 2.13 24.85
CA ALA A 127 10.62 2.91 26.09
C ALA A 127 11.04 2.08 27.30
N GLY A 128 11.03 0.74 27.20
CA GLY A 128 11.35 -0.15 28.31
C GLY A 128 10.23 -0.29 29.33
N THR A 129 9.02 0.20 29.04
CA THR A 129 7.88 0.19 29.98
C THR A 129 7.13 -1.14 29.97
N ASN A 130 6.93 -1.76 28.80
CA ASN A 130 6.27 -3.06 28.64
C ASN A 130 6.92 -3.85 27.51
N SER A 131 6.92 -5.17 27.57
CA SER A 131 7.26 -5.99 26.41
C SER A 131 6.17 -5.90 25.32
N ILE A 132 6.51 -6.20 24.07
CA ILE A 132 5.54 -6.16 22.95
C ILE A 132 4.31 -7.02 23.25
N LEU A 133 4.51 -8.23 23.79
CA LEU A 133 3.41 -9.15 24.11
C LEU A 133 2.53 -8.60 25.25
N GLN A 134 3.15 -8.11 26.33
CA GLN A 134 2.41 -7.57 27.47
C GLN A 134 1.59 -6.34 27.07
N SER A 135 2.19 -5.42 26.31
CA SER A 135 1.51 -4.25 25.77
C SER A 135 0.34 -4.63 24.87
N SER A 136 0.54 -5.66 24.03
CA SER A 136 -0.50 -6.14 23.11
C SER A 136 -1.69 -6.73 23.87
N ILE A 137 -1.43 -7.62 24.84
CA ILE A 137 -2.48 -8.23 25.68
C ILE A 137 -3.23 -7.15 26.47
N ASN A 138 -2.51 -6.21 27.08
CA ASN A 138 -3.13 -5.11 27.84
C ASN A 138 -4.04 -4.26 26.95
N SER A 139 -3.61 -3.99 25.71
CA SER A 139 -4.38 -3.20 24.74
C SER A 139 -5.62 -3.94 24.26
N LEU A 140 -5.51 -5.25 23.97
CA LEU A 140 -6.66 -6.10 23.63
C LEU A 140 -7.65 -6.21 24.80
N ARG A 141 -7.15 -6.36 26.03
CA ARG A 141 -7.98 -6.40 27.23
C ARG A 141 -8.72 -5.08 27.45
N SER A 142 -8.05 -3.95 27.24
CA SER A 142 -8.68 -2.63 27.34
C SER A 142 -9.77 -2.44 26.29
N MET A 143 -9.51 -2.87 25.06
CA MET A 143 -10.49 -2.83 23.96
C MET A 143 -11.71 -3.71 24.26
N ALA A 144 -11.51 -4.90 24.81
CA ALA A 144 -12.59 -5.81 25.16
C ALA A 144 -13.43 -5.34 26.36
N ARG A 145 -12.78 -4.72 27.37
CA ARG A 145 -13.47 -4.26 28.59
C ARG A 145 -14.22 -2.95 28.39
N ASN A 146 -13.65 -2.00 27.67
CA ASN A 146 -14.22 -0.66 27.49
C ASN A 146 -14.05 -0.21 26.02
N PRO A 147 -14.82 -0.78 25.08
CA PRO A 147 -14.64 -0.54 23.65
C PRO A 147 -14.89 0.93 23.26
N VAL A 148 -15.87 1.59 23.88
CA VAL A 148 -16.19 3.00 23.61
C VAL A 148 -15.07 3.93 24.06
N GLU A 149 -14.48 3.66 25.24
CA GLU A 149 -13.34 4.42 25.74
C GLU A 149 -12.10 4.20 24.86
N TYR A 150 -11.90 2.95 24.41
CA TYR A 150 -10.80 2.61 23.51
C TYR A 150 -10.90 3.36 22.18
N VAL A 151 -12.07 3.42 21.53
CA VAL A 151 -12.22 4.17 20.26
C VAL A 151 -12.14 5.68 20.45
N ARG A 152 -12.35 6.19 21.66
CA ARG A 152 -12.13 7.61 22.01
C ARG A 152 -10.69 7.90 22.44
N SER A 153 -9.87 6.88 22.65
CA SER A 153 -8.50 7.05 23.10
C SER A 153 -7.66 7.78 22.05
N PRO A 154 -6.72 8.66 22.46
CA PRO A 154 -5.83 9.35 21.53
C PRO A 154 -5.02 8.41 20.65
N THR A 155 -4.67 7.23 21.15
CA THR A 155 -3.88 6.23 20.42
C THR A 155 -4.65 5.71 19.22
N PHE A 156 -5.89 5.25 19.45
CA PHE A 156 -6.76 4.81 18.38
C PHE A 156 -7.02 5.93 17.36
N LEU A 157 -7.38 7.13 17.83
CA LEU A 157 -7.75 8.25 16.95
C LEU A 157 -6.59 8.72 16.07
N LEU A 158 -5.37 8.75 16.60
CA LEU A 158 -4.18 9.10 15.81
C LEU A 158 -3.90 8.04 14.74
N MET A 159 -3.99 6.75 15.08
CA MET A 159 -3.79 5.67 14.12
C MET A 159 -4.84 5.68 13.01
N TRP A 160 -6.10 5.79 13.41
CA TRP A 160 -7.23 5.90 12.50
C TRP A 160 -7.10 7.13 11.59
N GLY A 161 -6.73 8.28 12.15
CA GLY A 161 -6.49 9.51 11.41
C GLY A 161 -5.42 9.36 10.33
N VAL A 162 -4.27 8.76 10.66
CA VAL A 162 -3.19 8.51 9.69
C VAL A 162 -3.68 7.67 8.52
N TYR A 163 -4.29 6.52 8.80
CA TYR A 163 -4.72 5.60 7.75
C TYR A 163 -5.89 6.16 6.94
N SER A 164 -6.86 6.80 7.61
CA SER A 164 -8.00 7.46 6.96
C SER A 164 -7.52 8.56 6.01
N ALA A 165 -6.57 9.41 6.43
CA ALA A 165 -6.02 10.47 5.59
C ALA A 165 -5.29 9.91 4.37
N THR A 166 -4.47 8.87 4.55
CA THR A 166 -3.74 8.22 3.45
C THR A 166 -4.69 7.59 2.44
N TYR A 167 -5.69 6.84 2.91
CA TYR A 167 -6.67 6.18 2.03
C TYR A 167 -7.57 7.20 1.33
N THR A 168 -7.99 8.26 2.04
CA THR A 168 -8.76 9.36 1.45
C THR A 168 -7.97 10.02 0.33
N THR A 169 -6.68 10.30 0.55
CA THR A 169 -5.80 10.89 -0.46
C THR A 169 -5.67 9.98 -1.68
N ALA A 170 -5.37 8.69 -1.47
CA ALA A 170 -5.25 7.72 -2.55
C ALA A 170 -6.55 7.61 -3.37
N ASN A 171 -7.70 7.55 -2.68
CA ASN A 171 -9.01 7.48 -3.31
C ASN A 171 -9.34 8.79 -4.06
N ALA A 172 -9.01 9.95 -3.49
CA ALA A 172 -9.26 11.24 -4.12
C ALA A 172 -8.49 11.37 -5.44
N PHE A 173 -7.21 11.00 -5.47
CA PHE A 173 -6.43 11.01 -6.71
C PHE A 173 -7.00 10.08 -7.78
N LYS A 174 -7.46 8.87 -7.42
CA LYS A 174 -8.16 7.99 -8.36
C LYS A 174 -9.41 8.64 -8.94
N THR A 175 -10.17 9.35 -8.12
CA THR A 175 -11.38 10.06 -8.57
C THR A 175 -11.07 11.26 -9.46
N LEU A 176 -9.99 11.98 -9.14
CA LEU A 176 -9.52 13.09 -9.97
C LEU A 176 -9.00 12.59 -11.32
N GLU A 177 -8.24 11.49 -11.35
CA GLU A 177 -7.78 10.84 -12.57
C GLU A 177 -8.97 10.37 -13.43
N GLU A 178 -9.93 9.67 -12.82
CA GLU A 178 -11.18 9.26 -13.47
C GLU A 178 -11.86 10.49 -14.09
N HIS A 179 -12.11 11.54 -13.30
CA HIS A 179 -12.82 12.74 -13.75
C HIS A 179 -12.08 13.50 -14.87
N ALA A 180 -10.76 13.62 -14.78
CA ALA A 180 -9.94 14.27 -15.79
C ALA A 180 -9.91 13.47 -17.10
N THR A 181 -9.85 12.14 -17.01
CA THR A 181 -9.89 11.25 -18.18
C THR A 181 -11.25 11.33 -18.86
N TYR A 182 -12.35 11.26 -18.10
CA TYR A 182 -13.71 11.43 -18.64
C TYR A 182 -13.92 12.78 -19.32
N SER A 183 -13.38 13.87 -18.76
CA SER A 183 -13.51 15.20 -19.34
C SER A 183 -12.74 15.35 -20.66
N ARG A 184 -11.69 14.52 -20.86
CA ARG A 184 -10.76 14.62 -21.99
C ARG A 184 -11.11 13.69 -23.14
N ASP A 185 -11.72 12.52 -22.89
CA ASP A 185 -12.24 11.64 -23.95
C ASP A 185 -13.37 12.29 -24.78
N ARG A 186 -13.95 13.37 -24.27
CA ARG A 186 -14.89 14.25 -24.99
C ARG A 186 -14.21 15.14 -26.04
N SER A 187 -12.89 15.24 -25.99
CA SER A 187 -12.02 16.10 -26.80
C SER A 187 -10.95 15.24 -27.46
N SER A 188 -11.28 14.59 -28.58
CA SER A 188 -10.44 13.63 -29.31
C SER A 188 -8.95 13.99 -29.38
N SER A 189 -8.12 13.40 -28.52
CA SER A 189 -6.66 13.44 -28.63
C SER A 189 -6.04 12.25 -27.89
N SER A 190 -5.76 11.17 -28.62
CA SER A 190 -5.28 9.87 -28.12
C SER A 190 -3.86 9.90 -27.52
N ASN A 191 -3.02 10.87 -27.90
CA ASN A 191 -1.63 10.93 -27.44
C ASN A 191 -1.44 11.71 -26.12
N THR A 192 -2.46 12.46 -25.67
CA THR A 192 -2.38 13.25 -24.42
C THR A 192 -2.81 12.44 -23.19
N THR A 193 -3.61 11.39 -23.38
CA THR A 193 -4.21 10.60 -22.30
C THR A 193 -3.16 9.87 -21.45
N GLN A 194 -2.14 9.28 -22.08
CA GLN A 194 -1.05 8.57 -21.38
C GLN A 194 -0.16 9.51 -20.55
N LYS A 195 0.05 10.76 -21.02
CA LYS A 195 0.82 11.77 -20.26
C LYS A 195 0.05 12.27 -19.03
N SER A 196 -1.28 12.35 -19.14
CA SER A 196 -2.15 12.77 -18.03
C SER A 196 -2.24 11.70 -16.94
N SER A 197 -2.40 10.41 -17.30
CA SER A 197 -2.44 9.32 -16.31
C SER A 197 -1.13 9.23 -15.53
N GLY A 198 0.02 9.36 -16.19
CA GLY A 198 1.33 9.39 -15.52
C GLY A 198 1.48 10.57 -14.53
N MET A 199 0.93 11.75 -14.85
CA MET A 199 0.95 12.89 -13.93
C MET A 199 0.06 12.68 -12.70
N PHE A 200 -1.15 12.13 -12.88
CA PHE A 200 -2.04 11.82 -11.75
C PHE A 200 -1.47 10.71 -10.87
N GLN A 201 -0.83 9.72 -11.47
CA GLN A 201 -0.12 8.66 -10.77
C GLN A 201 1.05 9.18 -9.93
N MET A 202 1.89 10.04 -10.49
CA MET A 202 2.97 10.71 -9.76
C MET A 202 2.39 11.60 -8.64
N GLY A 203 1.30 12.32 -8.93
CA GLY A 203 0.58 13.13 -7.93
C GLY A 203 0.01 12.29 -6.80
N ALA A 204 -0.58 11.13 -7.11
CA ALA A 204 -1.09 10.19 -6.12
C ALA A 204 0.04 9.65 -5.25
N PHE A 205 1.16 9.26 -5.85
CA PHE A 205 2.34 8.78 -5.13
C PHE A 205 2.91 9.86 -4.20
N LEU A 206 3.18 11.06 -4.70
CA LEU A 206 3.73 12.17 -3.91
C LEU A 206 2.75 12.63 -2.83
N GLY A 207 1.48 12.79 -3.19
CA GLY A 207 0.43 13.22 -2.27
C GLY A 207 0.22 12.22 -1.13
N THR A 208 0.10 10.93 -1.46
CA THR A 208 -0.03 9.88 -0.44
C THR A 208 1.23 9.75 0.40
N THR A 209 2.42 9.90 -0.19
CA THR A 209 3.70 9.91 0.54
C THR A 209 3.75 11.06 1.55
N VAL A 210 3.46 12.28 1.12
CA VAL A 210 3.48 13.47 2.00
C VAL A 210 2.48 13.32 3.14
N VAL A 211 1.25 12.91 2.83
CA VAL A 211 0.19 12.71 3.85
C VAL A 211 0.57 11.58 4.80
N ASN A 212 1.00 10.44 4.29
CA ASN A 212 1.34 9.27 5.10
C ASN A 212 2.53 9.55 6.01
N SER A 213 3.64 10.06 5.46
CA SER A 213 4.85 10.34 6.23
C SER A 213 4.60 11.45 7.25
N GLY A 214 3.96 12.56 6.83
CA GLY A 214 3.65 13.68 7.71
C GLY A 214 2.72 13.27 8.87
N ALA A 215 1.61 12.60 8.58
CA ALA A 215 0.68 12.14 9.60
C ALA A 215 1.32 11.07 10.51
N SER A 216 2.10 10.15 9.94
CA SER A 216 2.81 9.13 10.71
C SER A 216 3.81 9.74 11.68
N MET A 217 4.58 10.74 11.26
CA MET A 217 5.54 11.45 12.14
C MET A 217 4.83 12.19 13.28
N LEU A 218 3.68 12.82 13.02
CA LEU A 218 2.88 13.46 14.07
C LEU A 218 2.35 12.44 15.08
N LYS A 219 1.85 11.29 14.58
CA LYS A 219 1.41 10.16 15.40
C LYS A 219 2.57 9.58 16.22
N ASP A 220 3.73 9.33 15.61
CA ASP A 220 4.89 8.76 16.29
C ASP A 220 5.40 9.69 17.40
N ARG A 221 5.44 11.00 17.15
CA ARG A 221 5.77 12.02 18.16
C ARG A 221 4.79 11.97 19.34
N ALA A 222 3.49 11.89 19.06
CA ALA A 222 2.47 11.82 20.09
C ALA A 222 2.57 10.51 20.89
N TYR A 223 2.79 9.38 20.23
CA TYR A 223 2.99 8.08 20.88
C TYR A 223 4.21 8.07 21.77
N ALA A 224 5.34 8.57 21.26
CA ALA A 224 6.56 8.68 22.03
C ALA A 224 6.31 9.47 23.32
N ARG A 225 5.62 10.62 23.24
CA ARG A 225 5.23 11.42 24.43
C ARG A 225 4.28 10.72 25.39
N MET A 226 3.33 9.94 24.88
CA MET A 226 2.34 9.24 25.70
C MET A 226 2.94 8.04 26.45
N PHE A 227 3.97 7.41 25.89
CA PHE A 227 4.47 6.12 26.37
C PHE A 227 5.95 6.13 26.81
N SER A 228 6.67 7.22 26.63
CA SER A 228 8.02 7.35 27.18
C SER A 228 7.96 7.50 28.70
N GLY A 229 8.79 6.74 29.42
CA GLY A 229 8.98 6.91 30.88
C GLY A 229 9.75 8.19 31.26
N THR A 230 10.25 8.95 30.27
CA THR A 230 11.03 10.17 30.49
C THR A 230 10.10 11.36 30.68
N THR A 231 10.05 11.89 31.90
CA THR A 231 9.47 13.21 32.15
C THR A 231 10.42 14.27 31.58
N SER A 232 9.89 15.13 30.71
CA SER A 232 10.44 16.45 30.31
C SER A 232 11.34 16.57 29.05
N SER A 233 10.80 17.31 28.08
CA SER A 233 11.41 18.44 27.35
C SER A 233 10.33 19.07 26.46
N THR A 234 10.20 20.41 26.42
CA THR A 234 9.26 21.10 25.53
C THR A 234 9.57 20.84 24.05
N SER A 235 10.85 20.61 23.72
CA SER A 235 11.33 20.41 22.36
C SER A 235 11.60 18.94 22.02
N PHE A 236 11.09 18.50 20.87
CA PHE A 236 11.27 17.13 20.37
C PHE A 236 12.57 17.02 19.55
N PRO A 237 13.43 16.00 19.75
CA PRO A 237 14.71 15.90 19.05
C PRO A 237 14.54 15.87 17.53
N LYS A 238 15.23 16.78 16.81
CA LYS A 238 15.21 16.83 15.34
C LYS A 238 15.74 15.53 14.71
N ALA A 239 16.71 14.90 15.36
CA ALA A 239 17.28 13.62 14.92
C ALA A 239 16.24 12.50 14.87
N SER A 240 15.25 12.47 15.77
CA SER A 240 14.16 11.49 15.73
C SER A 240 13.31 11.64 14.47
N TYR A 241 12.99 12.88 14.06
CA TYR A 241 12.29 13.12 12.80
C TYR A 241 13.10 12.70 11.57
N ALA A 242 14.41 12.96 11.56
CA ALA A 242 15.28 12.54 10.46
C ALA A 242 15.31 11.00 10.33
N LEU A 243 15.41 10.28 11.46
CA LEU A 243 15.38 8.82 11.50
C LEU A 243 14.02 8.28 11.01
N TRP A 244 12.90 8.86 11.44
CA TRP A 244 11.58 8.47 10.95
C TRP A 244 11.35 8.81 9.48
N ALA A 245 11.93 9.89 8.97
CA ALA A 245 11.93 10.19 7.55
C ALA A 245 12.72 9.13 6.74
N MET A 246 13.89 8.70 7.22
CA MET A 246 14.67 7.63 6.58
C MET A 246 13.93 6.28 6.59
N ARG A 247 13.22 5.98 7.68
CA ARG A 247 12.30 4.83 7.75
C ARG A 247 11.22 4.91 6.67
N ASP A 248 10.59 6.05 6.48
CA ASP A 248 9.52 6.19 5.49
C ASP A 248 10.08 6.11 4.07
N LEU A 249 11.20 6.76 3.81
CA LEU A 249 11.89 6.69 2.52
C LEU A 249 12.26 5.25 2.14
N SER A 250 12.71 4.41 3.08
CA SER A 250 13.09 3.03 2.78
C SER A 250 11.88 2.19 2.37
N VAL A 251 10.75 2.31 3.08
CA VAL A 251 9.51 1.58 2.78
C VAL A 251 8.86 2.09 1.48
N ILE A 252 8.91 3.39 1.23
CA ILE A 252 8.36 3.97 0.00
C ILE A 252 9.22 3.56 -1.20
N SER A 253 10.54 3.68 -1.10
CA SER A 253 11.45 3.26 -2.17
C SER A 253 11.30 1.78 -2.52
N SER A 254 11.12 0.91 -1.52
CA SER A 254 10.91 -0.52 -1.77
C SER A 254 9.60 -0.85 -2.44
N SER A 255 8.58 -0.01 -2.26
CA SER A 255 7.23 -0.25 -2.79
C SER A 255 7.06 0.32 -4.20
N PHE A 256 7.80 1.36 -4.56
CA PHE A 256 7.57 2.11 -5.80
C PHE A 256 8.79 2.15 -6.74
N LEU A 257 10.01 2.16 -6.23
CA LEU A 257 11.22 2.26 -7.08
C LEU A 257 11.84 0.90 -7.36
N LEU A 258 11.93 0.05 -6.33
CA LEU A 258 12.65 -1.22 -6.42
C LEU A 258 11.92 -2.33 -7.19
N PRO A 259 10.57 -2.47 -7.20
CA PRO A 259 9.93 -3.61 -7.86
C PRO A 259 10.25 -3.71 -9.36
N ASP A 260 10.26 -2.60 -10.09
CA ASP A 260 10.57 -2.61 -11.53
C ASP A 260 12.05 -2.92 -11.80
N LEU A 261 12.95 -2.35 -11.00
CA LEU A 261 14.39 -2.56 -11.11
C LEU A 261 14.79 -3.98 -10.76
N VAL A 262 14.26 -4.53 -9.66
CA VAL A 262 14.60 -5.86 -9.17
C VAL A 262 13.92 -6.94 -10.00
N SER A 263 12.68 -6.75 -10.44
CA SER A 263 11.99 -7.72 -11.29
C SER A 263 12.68 -7.88 -12.65
N ALA A 264 13.18 -6.79 -13.25
CA ALA A 264 13.97 -6.87 -14.49
C ALA A 264 15.23 -7.71 -14.31
N LYS A 265 16.00 -7.45 -13.24
CA LYS A 265 17.20 -8.22 -12.91
C LYS A 265 16.90 -9.68 -12.59
N LEU A 266 15.77 -9.95 -11.95
CA LEU A 266 15.38 -11.32 -11.58
C LEU A 266 15.05 -12.16 -12.83
N VAL A 267 14.32 -11.61 -13.80
CA VAL A 267 14.04 -12.28 -15.08
C VAL A 267 15.34 -12.58 -15.84
N GLU A 268 16.27 -11.63 -15.85
CA GLU A 268 17.59 -11.78 -16.47
C GLU A 268 18.42 -12.88 -15.81
N HIS A 269 18.49 -12.91 -14.48
CA HIS A 269 19.26 -13.92 -13.73
C HIS A 269 18.63 -15.31 -13.76
N SER A 270 17.32 -15.40 -13.97
CA SER A 270 16.61 -16.67 -14.11
C SER A 270 16.62 -17.21 -15.55
N ASN A 271 17.41 -16.63 -16.47
CA ASN A 271 17.43 -17.01 -17.89
C ASN A 271 16.03 -17.10 -18.53
N GLY A 272 15.07 -16.29 -18.07
CA GLY A 272 13.68 -16.31 -18.54
C GLY A 272 12.78 -17.43 -17.97
N GLU A 273 13.24 -18.24 -17.01
CA GLU A 273 12.39 -19.26 -16.36
C GLU A 273 11.22 -18.64 -15.57
N ILE A 274 11.43 -17.44 -15.03
CA ILE A 274 10.41 -16.68 -14.32
C ILE A 274 9.88 -15.58 -15.24
N ASP A 275 8.58 -15.64 -15.52
CA ASP A 275 7.89 -14.59 -16.26
C ASP A 275 7.93 -13.23 -15.54
N ARG A 276 7.97 -12.14 -16.30
CA ARG A 276 8.08 -10.77 -15.79
C ARG A 276 6.93 -10.40 -14.87
N GLU A 277 5.71 -10.86 -15.15
CA GLU A 277 4.55 -10.59 -14.28
C GLU A 277 4.68 -11.30 -12.92
N ARG A 278 5.20 -12.53 -12.92
CA ARG A 278 5.46 -13.30 -11.70
C ARG A 278 6.56 -12.65 -10.87
N ALA A 279 7.68 -12.29 -11.51
CA ALA A 279 8.80 -11.61 -10.87
C ALA A 279 8.36 -10.29 -10.22
N LEU A 280 7.55 -9.49 -10.94
CA LEU A 280 7.00 -8.24 -10.42
C LEU A 280 6.09 -8.49 -9.21
N SER A 281 5.17 -9.46 -9.30
CA SER A 281 4.26 -9.80 -8.21
C SER A 281 5.00 -10.24 -6.94
N PHE A 282 6.06 -11.03 -7.08
CA PHE A 282 6.94 -11.38 -5.96
C PHE A 282 7.62 -10.15 -5.35
N CYS A 283 8.18 -9.27 -6.19
CA CYS A 283 8.85 -8.07 -5.72
C CYS A 283 7.90 -7.10 -4.99
N GLN A 284 6.66 -6.97 -5.47
CA GLN A 284 5.63 -6.10 -4.88
C GLN A 284 5.24 -6.48 -3.45
N ILE A 285 5.44 -7.74 -3.04
CA ILE A 285 5.19 -8.21 -1.68
C ILE A 285 6.49 -8.37 -0.89
N GLY A 286 7.51 -8.98 -1.50
CA GLY A 286 8.78 -9.30 -0.85
C GLY A 286 9.59 -8.05 -0.49
N LEU A 287 9.69 -7.07 -1.38
CA LEU A 287 10.51 -5.88 -1.13
C LEU A 287 10.00 -5.02 0.02
N PRO A 288 8.68 -4.74 0.18
CA PRO A 288 8.17 -4.06 1.37
C PRO A 288 8.43 -4.79 2.69
N VAL A 289 8.45 -6.13 2.67
CA VAL A 289 8.80 -6.95 3.83
C VAL A 289 10.29 -6.82 4.15
N LEU A 290 11.16 -6.97 3.14
CA LEU A 290 12.61 -6.79 3.29
C LEU A 290 12.98 -5.38 3.77
N ALA A 291 12.27 -4.36 3.29
CA ALA A 291 12.47 -2.99 3.72
C ALA A 291 12.22 -2.80 5.23
N GLN A 292 11.45 -3.66 5.89
CA GLN A 292 11.26 -3.58 7.34
C GLN A 292 12.54 -3.87 8.13
N PHE A 293 13.49 -4.63 7.57
CA PHE A 293 14.79 -4.87 8.19
C PHE A 293 15.68 -3.61 8.19
N VAL A 294 15.41 -2.66 7.30
CA VAL A 294 16.06 -1.33 7.27
C VAL A 294 15.24 -0.30 8.03
N ALA A 295 13.92 -0.30 7.86
CA ALA A 295 13.00 0.64 8.48
C ALA A 295 12.85 0.43 10.00
N GLY A 296 12.91 -0.82 10.47
CA GLY A 296 12.85 -1.18 11.89
C GLY A 296 13.95 -0.53 12.73
N PRO A 297 15.23 -0.64 12.33
CA PRO A 297 16.32 0.07 12.98
C PRO A 297 16.12 1.58 13.06
N PHE A 298 15.72 2.23 11.96
CA PHE A 298 15.45 3.66 11.96
C PHE A 298 14.29 4.06 12.89
N GLN A 299 13.21 3.26 12.92
CA GLN A 299 12.12 3.44 13.86
C GLN A 299 12.61 3.35 15.31
N TYR A 300 13.36 2.30 15.62
CA TYR A 300 13.88 2.03 16.96
C TYR A 300 14.80 3.16 17.42
N LEU A 301 15.78 3.54 16.59
CA LEU A 301 16.70 4.63 16.89
C LEU A 301 15.98 5.96 17.07
N GLY A 302 14.95 6.26 16.28
CA GLY A 302 14.18 7.50 16.43
C GLY A 302 13.49 7.60 17.80
N LEU A 303 12.96 6.49 18.29
CA LEU A 303 12.37 6.38 19.63
C LEU A 303 13.45 6.38 20.73
N ASP A 304 14.56 5.69 20.51
CA ASP A 304 15.68 5.61 21.45
C ASP A 304 16.36 6.97 21.67
N VAL A 305 16.49 7.78 20.62
CA VAL A 305 16.98 9.16 20.69
C VAL A 305 16.07 10.04 21.54
N TYR A 306 14.76 9.79 21.50
CA TYR A 306 13.80 10.51 22.31
C TYR A 306 13.80 10.03 23.77
N ASN A 307 13.80 8.71 23.99
CA ASN A 307 13.68 8.12 25.32
C ASN A 307 14.95 8.30 26.18
N ARG A 308 16.14 8.25 25.55
CA ARG A 308 17.43 8.28 26.27
C ARG A 308 18.26 9.49 25.86
N ASN A 309 18.49 10.40 26.82
CA ASN A 309 19.45 11.49 26.66
C ASN A 309 20.85 11.02 27.10
N LEU A 310 21.75 10.86 26.13
CA LEU A 310 23.14 10.44 26.36
C LEU A 310 24.12 11.63 26.41
N GLY A 311 23.63 12.85 26.70
CA GLY A 311 24.46 14.07 26.70
C GLY A 311 25.61 14.07 27.72
N HIS A 312 25.64 13.14 28.67
CA HIS A 312 26.73 12.95 29.61
C HIS A 312 27.89 12.11 29.04
N MET A 313 27.71 11.48 27.88
CA MET A 313 28.71 10.63 27.21
C MET A 313 29.37 11.37 26.04
N THR A 314 30.59 10.96 25.67
CA THR A 314 31.20 11.42 24.42
C THR A 314 30.44 10.86 23.21
N THR A 315 30.43 11.58 22.08
CA THR A 315 29.71 11.16 20.86
C THR A 315 30.04 9.71 20.42
N PRO A 316 31.31 9.25 20.42
CA PRO A 316 31.62 7.87 20.07
C PRO A 316 31.05 6.85 21.06
N GLN A 317 31.12 7.13 22.35
CA GLN A 317 30.56 6.25 23.39
C GLN A 317 29.03 6.14 23.27
N ALA A 318 28.36 7.27 23.03
CA ALA A 318 26.91 7.30 22.80
C ALA A 318 26.50 6.48 21.56
N ILE A 319 27.28 6.52 20.48
CA ILE A 319 27.02 5.72 19.28
C ILE A 319 27.16 4.22 19.58
N VAL A 320 28.22 3.82 20.30
CA VAL A 320 28.45 2.41 20.67
C VAL A 320 27.36 1.90 21.63
N ASP A 321 26.93 2.70 22.59
CA ASP A 321 25.85 2.33 23.50
C ASP A 321 24.52 2.16 22.76
N ARG A 322 24.18 3.10 21.87
CA ARG A 322 22.98 3.00 21.02
C ARG A 322 23.03 1.80 20.08
N SER A 323 24.18 1.49 19.50
CA SER A 323 24.30 0.32 18.60
C SER A 323 24.11 -0.99 19.37
N ARG A 324 24.64 -1.10 20.59
CA ARG A 324 24.42 -2.24 21.48
C ARG A 324 22.95 -2.38 21.90
N GLN A 325 22.29 -1.27 22.21
CA GLN A 325 20.87 -1.29 22.57
C GLN A 325 20.00 -1.68 21.38
N LEU A 326 20.32 -1.13 20.19
CA LEU A 326 19.65 -1.45 18.94
C LEU A 326 19.73 -2.95 18.63
N THR A 327 20.92 -3.55 18.66
CA THR A 327 21.09 -4.98 18.32
C THR A 327 20.32 -5.90 19.27
N ARG A 328 20.11 -5.49 20.52
CA ARG A 328 19.32 -6.24 21.51
C ARG A 328 17.80 -6.06 21.33
N GLY A 329 17.35 -4.87 20.93
CA GLY A 329 15.93 -4.50 20.93
C GLY A 329 15.23 -4.49 19.58
N VAL A 330 15.96 -4.54 18.46
CA VAL A 330 15.37 -4.28 17.12
C VAL A 330 14.58 -5.46 16.55
N ALA A 331 14.98 -6.70 16.84
CA ALA A 331 14.34 -7.90 16.30
C ALA A 331 12.81 -7.96 16.56
N PRO A 332 12.32 -7.79 17.82
CA PRO A 332 10.88 -7.80 18.07
C PRO A 332 10.16 -6.62 17.39
N VAL A 333 10.83 -5.48 17.20
CA VAL A 333 10.28 -4.33 16.45
C VAL A 333 10.13 -4.67 14.96
N ILE A 334 11.13 -5.29 14.33
CA ILE A 334 11.03 -5.74 12.93
C ILE A 334 9.88 -6.75 12.79
N ALA A 335 9.81 -7.75 13.67
CA ALA A 335 8.75 -8.76 13.64
C ALA A 335 7.35 -8.13 13.75
N ALA A 336 7.16 -7.21 14.70
CA ALA A 336 5.92 -6.44 14.85
C ALA A 336 5.59 -5.62 13.58
N ARG A 337 6.60 -5.01 12.95
CA ARG A 337 6.44 -4.25 11.70
C ARG A 337 6.09 -5.12 10.50
N VAL A 338 6.56 -6.36 10.45
CA VAL A 338 6.16 -7.32 9.41
C VAL A 338 4.75 -7.82 9.69
N ALA A 339 4.41 -8.14 10.94
CA ALA A 339 3.07 -8.58 11.33
C ALA A 339 1.99 -7.55 10.97
N ARG A 340 2.27 -6.24 11.09
CA ARG A 340 1.32 -5.18 10.70
C ARG A 340 1.09 -5.02 9.19
N ILE A 341 1.95 -5.57 8.34
CA ILE A 341 1.73 -5.53 6.89
C ILE A 341 0.45 -6.30 6.54
N ILE A 342 0.22 -7.45 7.17
CA ILE A 342 -0.88 -8.35 6.79
C ILE A 342 -2.25 -7.66 6.87
N PRO A 343 -2.69 -7.03 7.98
CA PRO A 343 -4.03 -6.44 8.02
C PRO A 343 -4.16 -5.19 7.16
N GLY A 344 -3.08 -4.41 7.03
CA GLY A 344 -3.05 -3.22 6.19
C GLY A 344 -3.22 -3.55 4.70
N TYR A 345 -2.49 -4.54 4.20
CA TYR A 345 -2.52 -4.93 2.78
C TYR A 345 -3.70 -5.85 2.44
N SER A 346 -4.00 -6.84 3.28
CA SER A 346 -5.02 -7.85 2.98
C SER A 346 -6.44 -7.34 3.22
N ILE A 347 -6.71 -6.75 4.39
CA ILE A 347 -8.07 -6.35 4.78
C ILE A 347 -8.35 -4.93 4.30
N GLY A 348 -7.46 -3.99 4.60
CA GLY A 348 -7.65 -2.57 4.28
C GLY A 348 -7.82 -2.31 2.78
N GLY A 349 -6.85 -2.72 1.96
CA GLY A 349 -6.86 -2.43 0.52
C GLY A 349 -8.04 -3.06 -0.23
N VAL A 350 -8.34 -4.32 0.08
CA VAL A 350 -9.45 -5.06 -0.55
C VAL A 350 -10.79 -4.49 -0.13
N ALA A 351 -11.00 -4.24 1.18
CA ALA A 351 -12.24 -3.67 1.67
C ALA A 351 -12.48 -2.25 1.13
N ASN A 352 -11.43 -1.42 1.05
CA ASN A 352 -11.51 -0.08 0.47
C ASN A 352 -11.95 -0.12 -1.00
N THR A 353 -11.35 -1.01 -1.79
CA THR A 353 -11.72 -1.18 -3.21
C THR A 353 -13.17 -1.64 -3.36
N LYS A 354 -13.58 -2.68 -2.61
CA LYS A 354 -14.95 -3.21 -2.67
C LYS A 354 -15.99 -2.18 -2.24
N LEU A 355 -15.75 -1.49 -1.12
CA LEU A 355 -16.70 -0.52 -0.58
C LEU A 355 -16.78 0.75 -1.44
N ARG A 356 -15.66 1.20 -2.02
CA ARG A 356 -15.65 2.29 -3.00
C ARG A 356 -16.49 1.93 -4.22
N THR A 357 -16.30 0.74 -4.79
CA THR A 357 -17.09 0.29 -5.95
C THR A 357 -18.58 0.18 -5.61
N ALA A 358 -18.92 -0.36 -4.44
CA ALA A 358 -20.30 -0.44 -3.98
C ALA A 358 -20.94 0.95 -3.81
N TRP A 359 -20.20 1.91 -3.24
CA TRP A 359 -20.65 3.30 -3.15
C TRP A 359 -20.89 3.93 -4.52
N ARG A 360 -19.96 3.72 -5.47
CA ARG A 360 -20.08 4.20 -6.85
C ARG A 360 -21.31 3.63 -7.54
N LYS A 361 -21.60 2.34 -7.34
CA LYS A 361 -22.79 1.68 -7.87
C LYS A 361 -24.07 2.32 -7.33
N LYS A 362 -24.17 2.52 -6.01
CA LYS A 362 -25.34 3.16 -5.38
C LYS A 362 -25.56 4.60 -5.86
N LEU A 363 -24.49 5.36 -6.06
CA LEU A 363 -24.59 6.72 -6.58
C LEU A 363 -25.21 6.72 -7.99
N LEU A 364 -24.73 5.84 -8.87
CA LEU A 364 -25.26 5.68 -10.22
C LEU A 364 -26.73 5.20 -10.21
N GLU A 365 -27.08 4.23 -9.38
CA GLU A 365 -28.46 3.74 -9.23
C GLU A 365 -29.43 4.87 -8.82
N ARG A 366 -29.02 5.71 -7.86
CA ARG A 366 -29.79 6.88 -7.42
C ARG A 366 -29.99 7.89 -8.55
N ASP A 367 -28.94 8.17 -9.31
CA ASP A 367 -28.99 9.15 -10.40
C ASP A 367 -29.88 8.64 -11.56
N VAL A 368 -29.80 7.34 -11.88
CA VAL A 368 -30.70 6.68 -12.85
C VAL A 368 -32.15 6.74 -12.40
N ALA A 369 -32.44 6.44 -11.13
CA ALA A 369 -33.79 6.50 -10.58
C ALA A 369 -34.36 7.94 -10.63
N ALA A 370 -33.54 8.95 -10.32
CA ALA A 370 -33.94 10.35 -10.41
C ALA A 370 -34.29 10.77 -11.86
N MET A 371 -33.50 10.32 -12.84
CA MET A 371 -33.78 10.58 -14.26
C MET A 371 -35.07 9.90 -14.75
N MET A 372 -35.33 8.65 -14.34
CA MET A 372 -36.57 7.96 -14.68
C MET A 372 -37.78 8.70 -14.10
N LYS A 373 -37.71 9.16 -12.85
CA LYS A 373 -38.78 9.91 -12.19
C LYS A 373 -39.05 11.26 -12.87
N SER A 374 -37.99 11.98 -13.26
CA SER A 374 -38.09 13.24 -14.01
C SER A 374 -38.71 13.02 -15.41
N SER A 375 -38.31 11.95 -16.10
CA SER A 375 -38.87 11.60 -17.42
C SER A 375 -40.35 11.23 -17.35
N ALA A 376 -40.77 10.49 -16.30
CA ALA A 376 -42.17 10.14 -16.08
C ALA A 376 -43.04 11.36 -15.73
N ALA A 377 -42.51 12.32 -14.98
CA ALA A 377 -43.23 13.53 -14.59
C ALA A 377 -43.45 14.50 -15.76
N ASN A 378 -42.59 14.48 -16.78
CA ASN A 378 -42.64 15.44 -17.89
C ASN A 378 -43.52 15.01 -19.07
N GLY A 379 -44.27 13.90 -18.98
CA GLY A 379 -45.32 13.50 -19.94
C GLY A 379 -44.91 13.31 -21.41
N ARG A 380 -43.64 13.55 -21.78
CA ARG A 380 -43.14 13.38 -23.14
C ARG A 380 -42.80 11.92 -23.39
N GLN A 381 -43.46 11.32 -24.38
CA GLN A 381 -43.03 10.07 -25.02
C GLN A 381 -41.57 10.20 -25.48
N SER A 382 -40.63 9.83 -24.60
CA SER A 382 -39.22 9.69 -24.92
C SER A 382 -38.87 8.22 -24.79
N GLY A 383 -39.21 7.44 -25.81
CA GLY A 383 -38.88 6.01 -25.89
C GLY A 383 -37.38 5.73 -25.66
N GLY A 384 -36.52 6.69 -26.03
CA GLY A 384 -35.06 6.59 -25.82
C GLY A 384 -34.61 6.68 -24.36
N SER A 385 -35.29 7.44 -23.50
CA SER A 385 -34.90 7.58 -22.08
C SER A 385 -35.26 6.33 -21.26
N ASN A 386 -36.38 5.68 -21.61
CA ASN A 386 -36.85 4.49 -20.91
C ASN A 386 -36.05 3.24 -21.32
N GLU A 387 -35.74 3.09 -22.61
CA GLU A 387 -34.88 2.01 -23.13
C GLU A 387 -33.43 2.13 -22.60
N TYR A 388 -32.93 3.35 -22.49
CA TYR A 388 -31.62 3.67 -21.94
C TYR A 388 -31.50 3.31 -20.45
N ALA A 389 -32.48 3.72 -19.65
CA ALA A 389 -32.50 3.45 -18.22
C ALA A 389 -32.71 1.95 -17.96
N THR A 390 -33.47 1.26 -18.82
CA THR A 390 -33.61 -0.21 -18.82
C THR A 390 -32.30 -0.92 -19.17
N ARG A 391 -31.53 -0.44 -20.18
CA ARG A 391 -30.20 -0.98 -20.52
C ARG A 391 -29.17 -0.77 -19.40
N MET A 392 -29.20 0.37 -18.73
CA MET A 392 -28.35 0.64 -17.56
C MET A 392 -28.65 -0.32 -16.39
N VAL A 393 -29.93 -0.56 -16.10
CA VAL A 393 -30.36 -1.56 -15.10
C VAL A 393 -29.97 -2.98 -15.54
N ALA A 394 -30.08 -3.30 -16.83
CA ALA A 394 -29.67 -4.60 -17.38
C ALA A 394 -28.15 -4.82 -17.27
N LEU A 395 -27.32 -3.80 -17.45
CA LEU A 395 -25.86 -3.87 -17.23
C LEU A 395 -25.51 -4.04 -15.74
N LEU A 396 -26.29 -3.40 -14.84
CA LEU A 396 -26.14 -3.54 -13.39
C LEU A 396 -26.52 -4.94 -12.86
N HIS A 397 -27.46 -5.61 -13.52
CA HIS A 397 -27.90 -6.97 -13.19
C HIS A 397 -27.11 -8.05 -13.96
N GLY A 398 -26.64 -7.76 -15.17
CA GLY A 398 -25.89 -8.68 -16.03
C GLY A 398 -24.45 -8.93 -15.59
N SER A 399 -23.82 -8.00 -14.85
CA SER A 399 -22.47 -8.21 -14.32
C SER A 399 -22.39 -9.23 -13.17
N ASN A 400 -23.53 -9.75 -12.68
CA ASN A 400 -23.59 -10.79 -11.64
C ASN A 400 -23.86 -12.20 -12.19
N GLN A 401 -24.11 -12.37 -13.50
CA GLN A 401 -24.39 -13.69 -14.12
C GLN A 401 -23.23 -14.22 -15.00
N GLY A 402 -22.07 -13.57 -14.98
CA GLY A 402 -20.89 -13.98 -15.76
C GLY A 402 -20.04 -15.10 -15.11
N GLU A 403 -20.19 -15.37 -13.82
CA GLU A 403 -19.29 -16.31 -13.09
C GLU A 403 -19.87 -17.71 -12.83
N THR A 404 -21.15 -17.98 -13.14
CA THR A 404 -21.75 -19.31 -12.90
C THR A 404 -22.03 -20.15 -14.15
N LYS A 405 -21.61 -19.72 -15.34
CA LYS A 405 -21.87 -20.46 -16.60
C LYS A 405 -20.63 -20.78 -17.44
N LYS A 406 -19.51 -21.07 -16.78
CA LYS A 406 -18.35 -21.77 -17.36
C LYS A 406 -17.86 -22.88 -16.42
N ARG A 407 -18.76 -23.81 -16.10
CA ARG A 407 -18.42 -25.18 -15.70
C ARG A 407 -19.63 -26.04 -16.05
N SER A 408 -19.65 -26.50 -17.30
CA SER A 408 -20.24 -27.77 -17.67
C SER A 408 -19.42 -28.35 -18.79
#